data_AF-A0A9P1D581-F1
#
_entry.id   AF-A0A9P1D581-F1
#
_cell.length_a   1.000
_cell.length_b   1.000
_cell.length_c   1.000
_cell.angle_alpha   90.00
_cell.angle_beta   90.00
_cell.angle_gamma   90.00
#
_symmetry.space_group_name_H-M   'P 1'
#
loop_
_entity.id
_entity.type
_entity.pdbx_description
1 polymer ?
#
loop_
_entity_poly.entity_id
_entity_poly.type
_entity_poly.pdbx_seq_one_letter_code
_entity_poly.pdbx_strand_id
1 'polypeptide(L)'
;MFQFAIATFAGVAFSRLPVPATLTSKAVSNDAIIVGTPLFRFTNDPEAIESQFERIDDVIMGGLSRSSLSPCNLGASWRGVLRSEGGGFCGQRTRPFSKPLNLSGADGLYLDCALLSDEDVQRRSWKMSLRTDEGRGEVVYQAPFQPAVGAVTRVKVPFADFRLVRGPVALAEAPALSNLSAVYQIGFTVSKFVISEQVKMLENFRNGSFHLGLAEIGSYSDDAAAVPAAVPKAMDKDEVERRRSWVQKFIFPVLGIFFNET
;
A
#
# COMPACT_ATOMS: atom_id res chain seq x y z
N MET A 1 36.60 50.66 -45.25
CA MET A 1 37.35 49.70 -44.41
C MET A 1 36.50 49.39 -43.19
N PHE A 2 35.55 48.45 -43.29
CA PHE A 2 34.92 47.79 -42.15
C PHE A 2 34.45 46.42 -42.63
N GLN A 3 35.04 45.39 -42.03
CA GLN A 3 35.00 44.00 -42.45
C GLN A 3 33.91 43.28 -41.67
N PHE A 4 32.91 42.74 -42.35
CA PHE A 4 31.90 41.86 -41.74
C PHE A 4 32.53 40.48 -41.53
N ALA A 5 32.79 40.12 -40.27
CA ALA A 5 33.15 38.78 -39.88
C ALA A 5 31.87 37.95 -39.67
N ILE A 6 31.64 36.96 -40.54
CA ILE A 6 30.64 35.92 -40.33
C ILE A 6 31.29 34.86 -39.46
N ALA A 7 30.85 34.76 -38.20
CA ALA A 7 31.25 33.68 -37.30
C ALA A 7 30.39 32.44 -37.57
N THR A 8 30.98 31.45 -38.23
CA THR A 8 30.39 30.13 -38.44
C THR A 8 30.36 29.37 -37.11
N PHE A 9 29.18 29.15 -36.53
CA PHE A 9 29.03 28.25 -35.39
C PHE A 9 29.18 26.79 -35.88
N ALA A 10 30.30 26.16 -35.54
CA ALA A 10 30.49 24.73 -35.70
C ALA A 10 29.51 23.98 -34.76
N GLY A 11 28.75 23.05 -35.34
CA GLY A 11 27.80 22.21 -34.62
C GLY A 11 28.49 21.38 -33.55
N VAL A 12 28.04 21.54 -32.30
CA VAL A 12 28.39 20.62 -31.22
C VAL A 12 27.61 19.32 -31.46
N ALA A 13 28.33 18.29 -31.88
CA ALA A 13 27.79 16.94 -31.96
C ALA A 13 27.47 16.46 -30.54
N PHE A 14 26.18 16.31 -30.22
CA PHE A 14 25.75 15.60 -29.02
C PHE A 14 26.15 14.12 -29.17
N SER A 15 27.24 13.74 -28.50
CA SER A 15 27.60 12.34 -28.30
C SER A 15 26.48 11.65 -27.52
N ARG A 16 25.73 10.78 -28.20
CA ARG A 16 24.77 9.87 -27.55
C ARG A 16 25.56 8.98 -26.61
N LEU A 17 25.44 9.21 -25.31
CA LEU A 17 25.88 8.26 -24.30
C LEU A 17 25.14 6.93 -24.54
N PRO A 18 25.82 5.78 -24.42
CA PRO A 18 25.17 4.49 -24.59
C PRO A 18 24.06 4.34 -23.54
N VAL A 19 22.84 4.15 -24.02
CA VAL A 19 21.69 3.74 -23.20
C VAL A 19 22.06 2.40 -22.56
N PRO A 20 22.05 2.28 -21.22
CA PRO A 20 22.32 1.00 -20.58
C PRO A 20 21.30 -0.02 -21.04
N ALA A 21 21.79 -1.21 -21.39
CA ALA A 21 21.05 -2.30 -21.99
C ALA A 21 19.71 -2.54 -21.30
N THR A 22 18.67 -2.54 -22.11
CA THR A 22 17.32 -2.99 -21.81
C THR A 22 17.40 -4.27 -20.96
N LEU A 23 16.95 -4.20 -19.70
CA LEU A 23 16.53 -5.39 -18.98
C LEU A 23 15.28 -5.90 -19.72
N THR A 24 15.50 -6.71 -20.75
CA THR A 24 14.46 -7.58 -21.31
C THR A 24 13.98 -8.44 -20.16
N SER A 25 12.83 -8.08 -19.57
CA SER A 25 12.05 -9.04 -18.82
C SER A 25 11.78 -10.17 -19.79
N LYS A 26 12.29 -11.37 -19.46
CA LYS A 26 11.77 -12.58 -20.07
C LYS A 26 10.29 -12.60 -19.71
N ALA A 27 9.43 -12.33 -20.69
CA ALA A 27 8.04 -12.72 -20.63
C ALA A 27 8.04 -14.25 -20.55
N VAL A 28 8.08 -14.77 -19.32
CA VAL A 28 7.71 -16.15 -19.05
C VAL A 28 6.19 -16.13 -19.02
N SER A 29 5.59 -16.43 -20.16
CA SER A 29 4.18 -16.81 -20.25
C SER A 29 4.02 -18.17 -19.57
N ASN A 30 4.05 -18.18 -18.25
CA ASN A 30 3.37 -19.22 -17.49
C ASN A 30 2.03 -18.63 -17.10
N ASP A 31 1.01 -18.91 -17.93
CA ASP A 31 -0.40 -18.85 -17.52
C ASP A 31 -0.66 -19.99 -16.50
N ALA A 32 0.16 -20.06 -15.45
CA ALA A 32 -0.24 -20.76 -14.25
C ALA A 32 -1.48 -19.99 -13.77
N ILE A 33 -2.64 -20.63 -13.87
CA ILE A 33 -3.87 -20.14 -13.26
C ILE A 33 -3.52 -19.89 -11.80
N ILE A 34 -3.31 -18.63 -11.42
CA ILE A 34 -3.02 -18.28 -10.04
C ILE A 34 -4.29 -18.62 -9.29
N VAL A 35 -4.22 -19.70 -8.51
CA VAL A 35 -5.29 -20.12 -7.61
C VAL A 35 -5.30 -19.13 -6.45
N GLY A 36 -5.95 -17.99 -6.69
CA GLY A 36 -6.14 -16.95 -5.69
C GLY A 36 -7.46 -17.14 -4.96
N THR A 37 -7.47 -16.88 -3.66
CA THR A 37 -8.70 -16.78 -2.88
C THR A 37 -9.07 -15.31 -2.73
N PRO A 38 -10.18 -14.86 -3.33
CA PRO A 38 -10.60 -13.47 -3.23
C PRO A 38 -11.03 -13.12 -1.82
N LEU A 39 -10.51 -12.02 -1.31
CA LEU A 39 -10.85 -11.49 0.01
C LEU A 39 -11.89 -10.37 -0.13
N PHE A 40 -11.67 -9.44 -1.07
CA PHE A 40 -12.58 -8.36 -1.39
C PHE A 40 -12.81 -8.31 -2.90
N ARG A 41 -14.02 -8.67 -3.34
CA ARG A 41 -14.47 -8.48 -4.74
C ARG A 41 -15.35 -7.25 -4.84
N PHE A 42 -14.75 -6.11 -5.13
CA PHE A 42 -15.48 -4.84 -5.17
C PHE A 42 -16.52 -4.77 -6.30
N THR A 43 -16.34 -5.59 -7.34
CA THR A 43 -17.31 -5.74 -8.43
C THR A 43 -18.62 -6.39 -7.99
N ASN A 44 -18.58 -7.29 -7.00
CA ASN A 44 -19.73 -8.05 -6.54
C ASN A 44 -20.31 -7.52 -5.22
N ASP A 45 -19.49 -6.84 -4.42
CA ASP A 45 -19.85 -6.28 -3.13
C ASP A 45 -19.33 -4.83 -2.99
N PRO A 46 -19.98 -3.85 -3.67
CA PRO A 46 -19.61 -2.45 -3.55
C PRO A 46 -19.87 -1.88 -2.14
N GLU A 47 -20.81 -2.45 -1.39
CA GLU A 47 -21.13 -2.04 -0.01
C GLU A 47 -19.99 -2.35 0.97
N ALA A 48 -19.12 -3.32 0.66
CA ALA A 48 -17.89 -3.58 1.41
C ALA A 48 -17.01 -2.33 1.56
N ILE A 49 -17.02 -1.41 0.59
CA ILE A 49 -16.21 -0.19 0.63
C ILE A 49 -16.60 0.66 1.85
N GLU A 50 -17.90 0.94 2.03
CA GLU A 50 -18.36 1.79 3.13
C GLU A 50 -18.42 1.04 4.46
N SER A 51 -18.77 -0.23 4.43
CA SER A 51 -18.95 -1.05 5.63
C SER A 51 -17.64 -1.59 6.20
N GLN A 52 -16.61 -1.79 5.39
CA GLN A 52 -15.37 -2.45 5.82
C GLN A 52 -14.15 -1.56 5.77
N PHE A 53 -14.10 -0.52 4.93
CA PHE A 53 -12.90 0.32 4.81
C PHE A 53 -13.01 1.63 5.61
N GLU A 54 -11.84 2.12 6.02
CA GLU A 54 -11.64 3.44 6.61
C GLU A 54 -10.38 4.09 6.04
N ARG A 55 -10.44 5.41 5.94
CA ARG A 55 -9.39 6.25 5.37
C ARG A 55 -8.26 6.49 6.38
N ILE A 56 -7.03 6.50 5.88
CA ILE A 56 -5.80 6.79 6.64
C ILE A 56 -4.91 7.78 5.88
N ASP A 57 -5.43 8.97 5.62
CA ASP A 57 -4.70 10.05 4.94
C ASP A 57 -3.92 10.94 5.92
N ASP A 58 -2.91 11.65 5.43
CA ASP A 58 -2.13 12.58 6.25
C ASP A 58 -2.95 13.75 6.83
N VAL A 59 -4.10 14.11 6.24
CA VAL A 59 -5.00 15.17 6.74
C VAL A 59 -5.54 14.84 8.13
N ILE A 60 -5.61 13.56 8.50
CA ILE A 60 -5.98 13.13 9.86
C ILE A 60 -4.94 13.63 10.88
N MET A 61 -3.70 13.83 10.45
CA MET A 61 -2.59 14.37 11.23
C MET A 61 -2.30 15.86 10.90
N GLY A 62 -3.24 16.56 10.25
CA GLY A 62 -3.09 17.97 9.85
C GLY A 62 -2.34 18.19 8.53
N GLY A 63 -2.11 17.14 7.73
CA GLY A 63 -1.54 17.22 6.38
C GLY A 63 -2.52 17.72 5.31
N LEU A 64 -2.08 17.70 4.05
CA LEU A 64 -2.80 18.27 2.90
C LEU A 64 -3.23 17.23 1.86
N SER A 65 -2.74 16.00 1.96
CA SER A 65 -3.08 14.89 1.07
C SER A 65 -4.44 14.31 1.47
N ARG A 66 -5.29 14.06 0.47
CA ARG A 66 -6.65 13.56 0.70
C ARG A 66 -7.07 12.59 -0.38
N SER A 67 -7.78 11.55 0.00
CA SER A 67 -8.31 10.51 -0.87
C SER A 67 -9.72 10.08 -0.47
N SER A 68 -10.34 9.31 -1.35
CA SER A 68 -11.60 8.63 -1.14
C SER A 68 -11.58 7.28 -1.85
N LEU A 69 -12.21 6.28 -1.26
CA LEU A 69 -12.53 5.01 -1.88
C LEU A 69 -14.04 4.99 -2.14
N SER A 70 -14.45 4.75 -3.38
CA SER A 70 -15.86 4.69 -3.77
C SER A 70 -16.10 3.58 -4.79
N PRO A 71 -17.31 3.01 -4.88
CA PRO A 71 -17.67 2.10 -5.96
C PRO A 71 -17.45 2.72 -7.34
N CYS A 72 -17.13 1.89 -8.35
CA CYS A 72 -17.11 2.27 -9.76
C CYS A 72 -17.33 1.04 -10.66
N ASN A 73 -17.40 1.21 -11.98
CA ASN A 73 -17.61 0.10 -12.93
C ASN A 73 -16.51 -0.98 -12.90
N LEU A 74 -15.30 -0.64 -12.45
CA LEU A 74 -14.20 -1.60 -12.27
C LEU A 74 -14.28 -2.37 -10.95
N GLY A 75 -15.19 -1.99 -10.04
CA GLY A 75 -15.24 -2.45 -8.65
C GLY A 75 -15.14 -1.25 -7.70
N ALA A 76 -13.93 -0.79 -7.44
CA ALA A 76 -13.64 0.37 -6.60
C ALA A 76 -12.69 1.37 -7.29
N SER A 77 -12.92 2.66 -7.03
CA SER A 77 -12.08 3.79 -7.42
C SER A 77 -11.45 4.37 -6.16
N TRP A 78 -10.15 4.14 -5.96
CA TRP A 78 -9.37 4.86 -4.95
C TRP A 78 -8.66 6.04 -5.61
N ARG A 79 -9.10 7.26 -5.28
CA ARG A 79 -8.55 8.47 -5.90
C ARG A 79 -8.31 9.56 -4.89
N GLY A 80 -7.37 10.44 -5.19
CA GLY A 80 -7.00 11.51 -4.29
C GLY A 80 -5.97 12.45 -4.88
N VAL A 81 -5.43 13.30 -4.02
CA VAL A 81 -4.40 14.27 -4.35
C VAL A 81 -3.29 14.15 -3.32
N LEU A 82 -2.06 13.91 -3.79
CA LEU A 82 -0.86 13.89 -2.96
C LEU A 82 -0.17 15.26 -2.96
N ARG A 83 0.33 15.64 -1.79
CA ARG A 83 1.10 16.85 -1.56
C ARG A 83 2.42 16.54 -0.84
N SER A 84 3.49 17.20 -1.26
CA SER A 84 4.82 17.08 -0.64
C SER A 84 4.84 17.78 0.71
N GLU A 85 4.07 18.86 0.85
CA GLU A 85 3.83 19.54 2.12
C GLU A 85 2.98 18.68 3.06
N GLY A 86 3.32 18.72 4.35
CA GLY A 86 2.73 17.84 5.36
C GLY A 86 3.26 16.40 5.30
N GLY A 87 2.40 15.43 5.61
CA GLY A 87 2.77 14.01 5.71
C GLY A 87 3.02 13.34 4.37
N GLY A 88 2.38 13.78 3.30
CA GLY A 88 2.57 13.29 1.93
C GLY A 88 2.20 11.84 1.70
N PHE A 89 1.07 11.42 2.28
CA PHE A 89 0.49 10.11 2.03
C PHE A 89 -1.04 10.11 2.02
N CYS A 90 -1.60 9.21 1.24
CA CYS A 90 -3.01 8.81 1.29
C CYS A 90 -3.09 7.31 1.48
N GLY A 91 -4.14 6.83 2.15
CA GLY A 91 -4.32 5.39 2.33
C GLY A 91 -5.74 4.98 2.70
N GLN A 92 -5.99 3.69 2.54
CA GLN A 92 -7.21 3.02 2.99
C GLN A 92 -6.81 1.74 3.71
N ARG A 93 -7.62 1.34 4.68
CA ARG A 93 -7.48 0.04 5.32
C ARG A 93 -8.84 -0.50 5.70
N THR A 94 -8.93 -1.80 5.89
CA THR A 94 -10.09 -2.39 6.55
C THR A 94 -10.16 -1.88 7.99
N ARG A 95 -11.37 -1.71 8.52
CA ARG A 95 -11.58 -1.70 9.97
C ARG A 95 -11.06 -3.04 10.52
N PRO A 96 -10.64 -3.08 11.79
CA PRO A 96 -10.23 -4.33 12.41
C PRO A 96 -11.28 -5.42 12.18
N PHE A 97 -10.83 -6.61 11.77
CA PHE A 97 -11.73 -7.75 11.63
C PHE A 97 -12.25 -8.19 13.01
N SER A 98 -13.54 -8.55 13.08
CA SER A 98 -14.17 -9.03 14.33
C SER A 98 -13.53 -10.31 14.86
N LYS A 99 -13.05 -11.15 13.93
CA LYS A 99 -12.20 -12.33 14.16
C LYS A 99 -10.97 -12.23 13.26
N PRO A 100 -9.82 -12.79 13.67
CA PRO A 100 -8.64 -12.83 12.81
C PRO A 100 -8.94 -13.55 11.49
N LEU A 101 -8.44 -12.97 10.40
CA LEU A 101 -8.35 -13.61 9.09
C LEU A 101 -7.16 -14.57 9.09
N ASN A 102 -7.41 -15.82 8.69
CA ASN A 102 -6.36 -16.82 8.55
C ASN A 102 -5.85 -16.88 7.10
N LEU A 103 -4.57 -16.57 6.92
CA LEU A 103 -3.80 -16.62 5.67
C LEU A 103 -2.62 -17.60 5.74
N SER A 104 -2.59 -18.53 6.70
CA SER A 104 -1.42 -19.38 6.98
C SER A 104 -1.01 -20.34 5.84
N GLY A 105 -1.87 -20.54 4.84
CA GLY A 105 -1.55 -21.33 3.64
C GLY A 105 -1.17 -20.50 2.41
N ALA A 106 -1.20 -19.16 2.51
CA ALA A 106 -0.93 -18.29 1.37
C ALA A 106 0.54 -17.83 1.36
N ASP A 107 1.05 -17.54 0.17
CA ASP A 107 2.40 -17.02 -0.05
C ASP A 107 2.42 -15.49 -0.16
N GLY A 108 1.26 -14.88 -0.38
CA GLY A 108 1.12 -13.43 -0.39
C GLY A 108 -0.30 -12.94 -0.65
N LEU A 109 -0.41 -11.62 -0.81
CA LEU A 109 -1.61 -10.94 -1.28
C LEU A 109 -1.50 -10.61 -2.76
N TYR A 110 -2.63 -10.43 -3.43
CA TYR A 110 -2.66 -9.80 -4.74
C TYR A 110 -3.67 -8.66 -4.80
N LEU A 111 -3.47 -7.77 -5.76
CA LEU A 111 -4.46 -6.79 -6.18
C LEU A 111 -4.69 -6.92 -7.68
N ASP A 112 -5.94 -6.99 -8.09
CA ASP A 112 -6.32 -6.79 -9.49
C ASP A 112 -6.62 -5.31 -9.67
N CYS A 113 -5.68 -4.58 -10.24
CA CYS A 113 -5.68 -3.12 -10.20
C CYS A 113 -5.13 -2.47 -11.46
N ALA A 114 -5.46 -1.19 -11.65
CA ALA A 114 -4.94 -0.36 -12.72
C ALA A 114 -4.74 1.08 -12.24
N LEU A 115 -3.60 1.69 -12.52
CA LEU A 115 -3.41 3.13 -12.40
C LEU A 115 -4.07 3.81 -13.60
N LEU A 116 -5.04 4.68 -13.30
CA LEU A 116 -5.91 5.35 -14.27
C LEU A 116 -5.66 6.86 -14.35
N SER A 117 -4.82 7.42 -13.48
CA SER A 117 -4.55 8.86 -13.43
C SER A 117 -3.43 9.32 -14.35
N ASP A 118 -2.32 8.58 -14.37
CA ASP A 118 -1.09 8.94 -15.05
C ASP A 118 -0.24 7.68 -15.32
N GLU A 119 0.87 7.84 -16.03
CA GLU A 119 1.82 6.75 -16.34
C GLU A 119 3.04 6.74 -15.38
N ASP A 120 3.07 7.63 -14.38
CA ASP A 120 4.22 7.89 -13.51
C ASP A 120 4.18 7.04 -12.22
N VAL A 121 3.98 5.72 -12.38
CA VAL A 121 3.86 4.76 -11.25
C VAL A 121 5.01 4.92 -10.25
N GLN A 122 6.24 5.10 -10.76
CA GLN A 122 7.47 5.15 -9.97
C GLN A 122 7.70 6.49 -9.24
N ARG A 123 6.91 7.53 -9.54
CA ARG A 123 7.02 8.83 -8.83
C ARG A 123 6.25 8.87 -7.51
N ARG A 124 5.68 7.74 -7.11
CA ARG A 124 4.94 7.55 -5.86
C ARG A 124 5.26 6.17 -5.30
N SER A 125 5.31 6.04 -3.98
CA SER A 125 5.56 4.76 -3.32
C SER A 125 4.23 4.13 -2.93
N TRP A 126 3.87 3.05 -3.62
CA TRP A 126 2.68 2.25 -3.38
C TRP A 126 3.01 1.08 -2.48
N LYS A 127 2.19 0.86 -1.45
CA LYS A 127 2.46 -0.13 -0.40
C LYS A 127 1.19 -0.86 -0.01
N MET A 128 1.28 -2.16 0.15
CA MET A 128 0.30 -2.94 0.90
C MET A 128 0.69 -2.95 2.37
N SER A 129 -0.30 -3.09 3.25
CA SER A 129 -0.09 -3.18 4.69
C SER A 129 -0.90 -4.30 5.33
N LEU A 130 -0.31 -4.97 6.32
CA LEU A 130 -0.91 -6.01 7.12
C LEU A 130 -0.69 -5.76 8.60
N ARG A 131 -1.73 -6.02 9.40
CA ARG A 131 -1.62 -6.07 10.85
C ARG A 131 -1.87 -7.48 11.36
N THR A 132 -0.96 -7.98 12.19
CA THR A 132 -1.02 -9.32 12.81
C THR A 132 -1.20 -9.28 14.33
N ASP A 133 -1.58 -8.13 14.87
CA ASP A 133 -1.91 -7.92 16.28
C ASP A 133 -3.30 -7.29 16.41
N GLU A 134 -3.98 -7.54 17.54
CA GLU A 134 -5.31 -6.99 17.83
C GLU A 134 -5.27 -5.48 18.17
N GLY A 135 -4.09 -4.95 18.47
CA GLY A 135 -3.90 -3.58 18.89
C GLY A 135 -3.94 -2.58 17.73
N ARG A 136 -4.11 -1.29 18.05
CA ARG A 136 -3.79 -0.19 17.12
C ARG A 136 -2.38 0.33 17.38
N GLY A 137 -1.42 -0.59 17.50
CA GLY A 137 -0.02 -0.24 17.70
C GLY A 137 0.52 0.65 16.56
N GLU A 138 1.59 1.38 16.85
CA GLU A 138 2.24 2.28 15.88
C GLU A 138 2.96 1.55 14.74
N VAL A 139 3.09 0.23 14.86
CA VAL A 139 3.76 -0.62 13.88
C VAL A 139 2.77 -1.40 13.04
N VAL A 140 3.14 -1.63 11.78
CA VAL A 140 2.37 -2.40 10.80
C VAL A 140 3.34 -3.02 9.81
N TYR A 141 3.03 -4.19 9.26
CA TYR A 141 3.84 -4.76 8.18
C TYR A 141 3.49 -4.05 6.87
N GLN A 142 4.49 -3.65 6.10
CA GLN A 142 4.32 -3.07 4.77
C GLN A 142 5.24 -3.71 3.73
N ALA A 143 4.74 -3.84 2.51
CA ALA A 143 5.51 -4.24 1.34
C ALA A 143 5.18 -3.32 0.16
N PRO A 144 6.17 -2.97 -0.68
CA PRO A 144 5.93 -2.18 -1.88
C PRO A 144 5.20 -3.01 -2.95
N PHE A 145 4.43 -2.34 -3.81
CA PHE A 145 3.93 -2.94 -5.05
C PHE A 145 3.96 -1.89 -6.18
N GLN A 146 3.76 -2.32 -7.42
CA GLN A 146 3.66 -1.40 -8.57
C GLN A 146 2.37 -1.71 -9.34
N PRO A 147 1.36 -0.80 -9.33
CA PRO A 147 0.17 -0.99 -10.13
C PRO A 147 0.49 -0.93 -11.63
N ALA A 148 -0.17 -1.77 -12.42
CA ALA A 148 -0.12 -1.68 -13.88
C ALA A 148 -0.81 -0.41 -14.38
N VAL A 149 -0.34 0.17 -15.48
CA VAL A 149 -0.94 1.37 -16.08
C VAL A 149 -2.03 0.98 -17.08
N GLY A 150 -3.19 1.63 -16.99
CA GLY A 150 -4.24 1.58 -18.02
C GLY A 150 -5.10 0.30 -18.06
N ALA A 151 -4.57 -0.87 -17.74
CA ALA A 151 -5.30 -2.14 -17.77
C ALA A 151 -5.26 -2.87 -16.42
N VAL A 152 -6.41 -3.42 -16.01
CA VAL A 152 -6.51 -4.21 -14.77
C VAL A 152 -5.62 -5.44 -14.90
N THR A 153 -4.63 -5.51 -14.03
CA THR A 153 -3.67 -6.62 -13.98
C THR A 153 -3.50 -7.07 -12.54
N ARG A 154 -3.28 -8.38 -12.37
CA ARG A 154 -2.95 -8.95 -11.07
C ARG A 154 -1.52 -8.59 -10.68
N VAL A 155 -1.37 -7.90 -9.56
CA VAL A 155 -0.09 -7.58 -8.94
C VAL A 155 0.06 -8.42 -7.68
N LYS A 156 1.03 -9.34 -7.65
CA LYS A 156 1.38 -10.14 -6.48
C LYS A 156 2.24 -9.34 -5.51
N VAL A 157 1.99 -9.51 -4.22
CA VAL A 157 2.76 -8.95 -3.10
C VAL A 157 3.09 -10.09 -2.13
N PRO A 158 4.26 -10.73 -2.29
CA PRO A 158 4.71 -11.83 -1.43
C PRO A 158 4.78 -11.44 0.05
N PHE A 159 4.44 -12.35 0.97
CA PHE A 159 4.60 -12.12 2.41
C PHE A 159 6.06 -11.93 2.82
N ALA A 160 6.99 -12.55 2.08
CA ALA A 160 8.43 -12.38 2.29
C ALA A 160 8.92 -10.93 2.07
N ASP A 161 8.18 -10.11 1.33
CA ASP A 161 8.54 -8.71 1.07
C ASP A 161 8.03 -7.76 2.17
N PHE A 162 7.18 -8.23 3.08
CA PHE A 162 6.63 -7.42 4.16
C PHE A 162 7.67 -7.22 5.27
N ARG A 163 7.91 -5.93 5.58
CA ARG A 163 8.76 -5.50 6.68
C ARG A 163 7.92 -4.79 7.74
N LEU A 164 8.23 -5.01 9.01
CA LEU A 164 7.59 -4.26 10.09
C LEU A 164 8.10 -2.82 10.07
N VAL A 165 7.18 -1.86 10.00
CA VAL A 165 7.52 -0.43 9.93
C VAL A 165 6.82 0.36 11.03
N ARG A 166 7.43 1.46 11.45
CA ARG A 166 6.78 2.58 12.16
C ARG A 166 6.74 3.79 11.22
N GLY A 167 5.55 4.19 10.79
CA GLY A 167 5.43 5.17 9.70
C GLY A 167 6.13 4.65 8.43
N PRO A 168 7.06 5.39 7.81
CA PRO A 168 7.83 4.91 6.65
C PRO A 168 9.09 4.09 7.03
N VAL A 169 9.45 4.02 8.31
CA VAL A 169 10.75 3.50 8.76
C VAL A 169 10.65 2.01 9.08
N ALA A 170 11.45 1.18 8.40
CA ALA A 170 11.60 -0.24 8.68
C ALA A 170 12.43 -0.47 9.94
N LEU A 171 11.98 -1.41 10.77
CA LEU A 171 12.68 -1.82 11.97
C LEU A 171 13.70 -2.91 11.61
N ALA A 172 15.00 -2.59 11.70
CA ALA A 172 16.10 -3.43 11.20
C ALA A 172 16.10 -4.86 11.78
N GLU A 173 15.73 -5.02 13.05
CA GLU A 173 15.73 -6.31 13.76
C GLU A 173 14.31 -6.83 14.04
N ALA A 174 13.30 -6.33 13.32
CA ALA A 174 11.95 -6.82 13.52
C ALA A 174 11.74 -8.23 12.96
N PRO A 175 10.91 -9.06 13.61
CA PRO A 175 10.54 -10.36 13.08
C PRO A 175 9.93 -10.28 11.69
N ALA A 176 10.30 -11.23 10.83
CA ALA A 176 9.60 -11.44 9.56
C ALA A 176 8.11 -11.73 9.81
N LEU A 177 7.28 -11.40 8.83
CA LEU A 177 5.84 -11.68 8.87
C LEU A 177 5.61 -13.19 8.95
N SER A 178 5.19 -13.69 10.11
CA SER A 178 5.04 -15.13 10.37
C SER A 178 3.66 -15.51 10.92
N ASN A 179 3.00 -14.64 11.68
CA ASN A 179 1.67 -14.92 12.25
C ASN A 179 0.53 -14.68 11.24
N LEU A 180 0.54 -15.47 10.16
CA LEU A 180 -0.47 -15.36 9.09
C LEU A 180 -1.82 -15.96 9.48
N SER A 181 -1.89 -16.78 10.54
CA SER A 181 -3.16 -17.28 11.08
C SER A 181 -4.00 -16.22 11.77
N ALA A 182 -3.42 -15.06 12.09
CA ALA A 182 -4.07 -14.00 12.83
C ALA A 182 -3.85 -12.61 12.22
N VAL A 183 -4.41 -12.37 11.03
CA VAL A 183 -4.43 -11.07 10.38
C VAL A 183 -5.67 -10.28 10.80
N TYR A 184 -5.51 -9.04 11.25
CA TYR A 184 -6.60 -8.20 11.76
C TYR A 184 -6.98 -7.05 10.84
N GLN A 185 -6.05 -6.59 9.99
CA GLN A 185 -6.30 -5.53 9.03
C GLN A 185 -5.49 -5.71 7.75
N ILE A 186 -6.08 -5.33 6.63
CA ILE A 186 -5.42 -5.19 5.34
C ILE A 186 -5.55 -3.73 4.91
N GLY A 187 -4.53 -3.15 4.30
CA GLY A 187 -4.61 -1.79 3.77
C GLY A 187 -3.65 -1.54 2.63
N PHE A 188 -3.78 -0.36 2.05
CA PHE A 188 -2.93 0.12 0.97
C PHE A 188 -2.70 1.62 1.11
N THR A 189 -1.48 2.05 0.81
CA THR A 189 -1.00 3.42 0.97
C THR A 189 -0.21 3.85 -0.26
N VAL A 190 -0.36 5.12 -0.65
CA VAL A 190 0.46 5.79 -1.64
C VAL A 190 1.12 6.98 -0.95
N SER A 191 2.44 7.11 -1.09
CA SER A 191 3.21 8.08 -0.29
C SER A 191 4.44 8.62 -1.02
N LYS A 192 4.99 9.73 -0.51
CA LYS A 192 6.30 10.25 -0.92
C LYS A 192 7.48 9.46 -0.34
N PHE A 193 7.25 8.61 0.65
CA PHE A 193 8.31 7.89 1.36
C PHE A 193 8.46 6.46 0.87
N VAL A 194 9.69 5.99 0.71
CA VAL A 194 9.96 4.55 0.52
C VAL A 194 10.03 3.83 1.86
N ILE A 195 9.99 2.49 1.84
CA ILE A 195 10.28 1.68 3.04
C ILE A 195 11.79 1.59 3.18
N SER A 196 12.35 2.12 4.26
CA SER A 196 13.80 2.12 4.54
C SER A 196 14.08 2.23 6.04
N GLU A 197 15.29 1.89 6.48
CA GLU A 197 15.68 1.93 7.90
C GLU A 197 15.81 3.36 8.48
N GLN A 198 15.84 4.36 7.61
CA GLN A 198 15.69 5.77 7.96
C GLN A 198 14.57 6.40 7.16
N VAL A 199 14.12 7.60 7.54
CA VAL A 199 13.13 8.33 6.74
C VAL A 199 13.74 8.71 5.39
N LYS A 200 13.26 8.07 4.32
CA LYS A 200 13.71 8.36 2.95
C LYS A 200 12.53 8.69 2.04
N MET A 201 12.62 9.83 1.38
CA MET A 201 11.67 10.25 0.34
C MET A 201 12.11 9.73 -1.03
N LEU A 202 11.15 9.53 -1.93
CA LEU A 202 11.40 9.35 -3.36
C LEU A 202 12.00 10.65 -3.92
N GLU A 203 13.19 10.55 -4.51
CA GLU A 203 13.91 11.71 -5.08
C GLU A 203 13.13 12.37 -6.22
N ASN A 204 12.41 11.57 -7.00
CA ASN A 204 11.58 12.00 -8.13
C ASN A 204 10.09 12.14 -7.76
N PHE A 205 9.76 12.32 -6.48
CA PHE A 205 8.37 12.42 -6.02
C PHE A 205 7.60 13.51 -6.78
N ARG A 206 6.35 13.20 -7.16
CA ARG A 206 5.48 14.13 -7.89
C ARG A 206 4.15 14.37 -7.18
N ASN A 207 3.92 15.65 -6.85
CA ASN A 207 2.62 16.15 -6.42
C ASN A 207 1.53 15.92 -7.47
N GLY A 208 0.29 15.76 -7.02
CA GLY A 208 -0.86 15.76 -7.92
C GLY A 208 -1.87 14.65 -7.65
N SER A 209 -2.82 14.55 -8.55
CA SER A 209 -3.90 13.58 -8.45
C SER A 209 -3.41 12.17 -8.74
N PHE A 210 -4.00 11.19 -8.06
CA PHE A 210 -3.86 9.77 -8.39
C PHE A 210 -5.24 9.13 -8.47
N HIS A 211 -5.36 8.06 -9.26
CA HIS A 211 -6.56 7.26 -9.37
C HIS A 211 -6.15 5.82 -9.64
N LEU A 212 -6.39 4.95 -8.66
CA LEU A 212 -6.20 3.51 -8.75
C LEU A 212 -7.58 2.84 -8.84
N GLY A 213 -7.85 2.19 -9.97
CA GLY A 213 -8.96 1.25 -10.10
C GLY A 213 -8.61 -0.07 -9.45
N LEU A 214 -9.53 -0.62 -8.66
CA LEU A 214 -9.37 -1.85 -7.88
C LEU A 214 -10.57 -2.76 -8.15
N ALA A 215 -10.33 -3.91 -8.77
CA ALA A 215 -11.36 -4.92 -8.99
C ALA A 215 -11.44 -5.90 -7.82
N GLU A 216 -10.28 -6.40 -7.38
CA GLU A 216 -10.18 -7.46 -6.39
C GLU A 216 -8.93 -7.28 -5.52
N ILE A 217 -9.04 -7.61 -4.23
CA ILE A 217 -7.92 -7.91 -3.36
C ILE A 217 -8.09 -9.34 -2.87
N GLY A 218 -7.03 -10.14 -2.91
CA GLY A 218 -7.09 -11.51 -2.40
C GLY A 218 -5.75 -12.03 -1.92
N SER A 219 -5.72 -13.32 -1.57
CA SER A 219 -4.48 -14.05 -1.26
C SER A 219 -4.17 -15.06 -2.36
N TYR A 220 -2.89 -15.35 -2.60
CA TYR A 220 -2.48 -16.39 -3.53
C TYR A 220 -1.55 -17.38 -2.83
N SER A 221 -1.52 -18.61 -3.36
CA SER A 221 -0.41 -19.54 -3.12
C SER A 221 0.17 -19.94 -4.48
N ASP A 222 1.49 -20.12 -4.51
CA ASP A 222 2.21 -20.60 -5.68
C ASP A 222 2.09 -22.14 -5.80
N ASP A 223 1.85 -22.83 -4.69
CA ASP A 223 1.40 -24.21 -4.67
C ASP A 223 -0.12 -24.22 -4.92
N ALA A 224 -0.57 -24.81 -6.03
CA ALA A 224 -1.92 -24.67 -6.61
C ALA A 224 -3.14 -25.10 -5.75
N ALA A 225 -2.99 -25.27 -4.43
CA ALA A 225 -4.09 -25.46 -3.50
C ALA A 225 -4.69 -24.10 -3.10
N ALA A 226 -5.94 -23.85 -3.52
CA ALA A 226 -6.71 -22.72 -3.00
C ALA A 226 -6.77 -22.80 -1.48
N VAL A 227 -6.33 -21.75 -0.81
CA VAL A 227 -6.47 -21.64 0.66
C VAL A 227 -7.85 -21.08 0.93
N PRO A 228 -8.81 -21.83 1.51
CA PRO A 228 -10.10 -21.28 1.85
C PRO A 228 -9.94 -20.25 2.97
N ALA A 229 -9.88 -18.98 2.60
CA ALA A 229 -9.90 -17.83 3.48
C ALA A 229 -11.28 -17.17 3.36
N ALA A 230 -12.16 -17.42 4.33
CA ALA A 230 -13.36 -16.62 4.48
C ALA A 230 -12.98 -15.31 5.16
N VAL A 231 -13.24 -14.17 4.52
CA VAL A 231 -13.00 -12.86 5.14
C VAL A 231 -13.98 -12.66 6.29
N PRO A 232 -13.50 -12.52 7.54
CA PRO A 232 -14.39 -12.21 8.65
C PRO A 232 -14.96 -10.81 8.48
N LYS A 233 -16.20 -10.61 8.94
CA LYS A 233 -16.83 -9.29 8.92
C LYS A 233 -15.94 -8.27 9.65
N ALA A 234 -15.64 -7.16 8.99
CA ALA A 234 -15.00 -6.02 9.62
C ALA A 234 -15.90 -5.48 10.76
N MET A 235 -15.29 -5.09 11.88
CA MET A 235 -16.04 -4.55 13.01
C MET A 235 -16.77 -3.27 12.62
N ASP A 236 -17.97 -3.07 13.18
CA ASP A 236 -18.67 -1.80 13.07
C ASP A 236 -17.99 -0.71 13.92
N LYS A 237 -18.35 0.56 13.70
CA LYS A 237 -17.71 1.69 14.37
C LYS A 237 -17.93 1.65 15.89
N ASP A 238 -19.13 1.27 16.32
CA ASP A 238 -19.52 1.25 17.74
C ASP A 238 -18.81 0.13 18.50
N GLU A 239 -18.59 -1.02 17.84
CA GLU A 239 -17.83 -2.15 18.36
C GLU A 239 -16.34 -1.80 18.49
N VAL A 240 -15.77 -1.11 17.49
CA VAL A 240 -14.41 -0.58 17.55
C VAL A 240 -14.24 0.40 18.71
N GLU A 241 -15.18 1.34 18.89
CA GLU A 241 -15.14 2.31 19.98
C GLU A 241 -15.33 1.64 21.35
N ARG A 242 -16.22 0.66 21.46
CA ARG A 242 -16.45 -0.10 22.68
C ARG A 242 -15.22 -0.93 23.08
N ARG A 243 -14.61 -1.64 22.14
CA ARG A 243 -13.34 -2.36 22.38
C ARG A 243 -12.23 -1.40 22.79
N ARG A 244 -12.11 -0.25 22.12
CA ARG A 244 -11.15 0.81 22.49
C ARG A 244 -11.37 1.29 23.92
N SER A 245 -12.62 1.58 24.31
CA SER A 245 -12.98 2.00 25.66
C SER A 245 -12.65 0.92 26.70
N TRP A 246 -12.90 -0.35 26.39
CA TRP A 246 -12.61 -1.47 27.27
C TRP A 246 -11.10 -1.67 27.46
N VAL A 247 -10.32 -1.70 26.37
CA VAL A 247 -8.86 -1.75 26.42
C VAL A 247 -8.29 -0.58 27.23
N GLN A 248 -8.82 0.64 27.03
CA GLN A 248 -8.39 1.80 27.81
C GLN A 248 -8.72 1.66 29.30
N LYS A 249 -9.92 1.16 29.65
CA LYS A 249 -10.37 1.00 31.04
C LYS A 249 -9.66 -0.12 31.80
N PHE A 250 -9.19 -1.16 31.12
CA PHE A 250 -8.63 -2.34 31.77
C PHE A 250 -7.10 -2.47 31.62
N ILE A 251 -6.48 -1.87 30.61
CA ILE A 251 -5.01 -1.93 30.41
C ILE A 251 -4.29 -0.71 31.00
N PHE A 252 -4.87 0.50 30.93
CA PHE A 252 -4.21 1.69 31.48
C PHE A 252 -4.17 1.81 33.02
N PRO A 253 -5.05 1.19 33.84
CA PRO A 253 -4.90 1.30 35.30
C PRO A 253 -3.71 0.53 35.88
N VAL A 254 -3.02 -0.32 35.09
CA VAL A 254 -1.92 -1.17 35.58
C VAL A 254 -0.52 -0.60 35.22
N LEU A 255 -0.43 0.35 34.28
CA LEU A 255 0.82 1.02 33.93
C LEU A 255 1.08 2.31 34.74
N GLY A 256 0.15 2.72 35.60
CA GLY A 256 0.27 3.89 36.48
C GLY A 256 1.07 3.68 37.77
N ILE A 257 1.75 2.53 37.96
CA ILE A 257 2.48 2.21 39.21
C ILE A 257 4.00 2.06 39.01
N PHE A 258 4.56 2.15 37.79
CA PHE A 258 6.01 1.98 37.57
C PHE A 258 6.76 3.17 36.94
N PHE A 259 6.17 4.36 36.91
CA PHE A 259 6.92 5.60 36.63
C PHE A 259 6.77 6.59 37.78
N ASN A 260 7.47 6.29 38.88
CA ASN A 260 7.89 7.31 39.84
C ASN A 260 9.34 7.03 40.26
N GLU A 261 10.21 8.04 40.09
CA GLU A 261 11.57 8.20 40.63
C GLU A 261 12.60 7.11 40.22
N THR A 262 13.69 7.42 39.49
CA THR A 262 14.75 8.40 39.76
C THR A 262 15.56 8.66 38.49
#